data_AF-A0A257M3L5-F1
#
_entry.id   AF-A0A257M3L5-F1
#
_cell.length_a   1.000
_cell.length_b   1.000
_cell.length_c   1.000
_cell.angle_alpha   90.00
_cell.angle_beta   90.00
_cell.angle_gamma   90.00
#
_symmetry.space_group_name_H-M   'P 1'
#
loop_
_entity.id
_entity.type
_entity.pdbx_description
1 polymer ?
#
loop_
_entity_poly.entity_id
_entity_poly.type
_entity_poly.pdbx_seq_one_letter_code
_entity_poly.pdbx_strand_id
1 'polypeptide(L)'
;MSLSLILTHPGGSHKDELLACSLLAAVHRVPIERREPTEADLADPTIAVVDVGGEHAPERNNFDHHQYPAAHPPVSALSLVLQHL
;
A
#
# COMPACT_ATOMS: atom_id res chain seq x y z
N MET A 1 -10.48 -8.75 7.29
CA MET A 1 -11.21 -8.91 6.01
C MET A 1 -10.29 -9.59 5.00
N SER A 2 -10.82 -10.30 4.00
CA SER A 2 -9.97 -10.82 2.91
C SER A 2 -9.76 -9.70 1.89
N LEU A 3 -8.50 -9.45 1.51
CA LEU A 3 -8.22 -8.60 0.36
C LEU A 3 -8.74 -9.26 -0.92
N SER A 4 -9.02 -8.45 -1.93
CA SER A 4 -9.40 -8.83 -3.29
C SER A 4 -8.39 -8.34 -4.33
N LEU A 5 -7.63 -7.28 -4.02
CA LEU A 5 -6.66 -6.64 -4.89
C LEU A 5 -5.54 -5.97 -4.08
N ILE A 6 -4.33 -5.96 -4.64
CA ILE A 6 -3.25 -5.06 -4.23
C ILE A 6 -3.05 -4.04 -5.37
N LEU A 7 -3.05 -2.76 -5.05
CA LEU A 7 -2.87 -1.65 -5.99
C LEU A 7 -1.63 -0.87 -5.60
N THR A 8 -0.74 -0.62 -6.57
CA THR A 8 0.45 0.22 -6.38
C THR A 8 0.63 1.16 -7.57
N HIS A 9 1.49 2.16 -7.42
CA HIS A 9 1.73 3.16 -8.47
C HIS A 9 2.22 2.56 -9.82
N PRO A 10 1.93 3.21 -10.96
CA PRO A 10 2.31 2.73 -12.30
C PRO A 10 3.77 3.08 -12.70
N GLY A 11 4.45 3.91 -11.90
CA GLY A 11 5.83 4.34 -12.12
C GLY A 11 6.87 3.23 -11.94
N GLY A 12 8.16 3.54 -12.12
CA GLY A 12 9.24 2.56 -11.95
C GLY A 12 9.28 2.00 -10.53
N SER A 13 9.46 0.69 -10.39
CA SER A 13 9.43 0.03 -9.07
C SER A 13 10.57 0.49 -8.18
N HIS A 14 10.23 0.90 -6.97
CA HIS A 14 11.14 1.09 -5.84
C HIS A 14 11.47 -0.29 -5.22
N LYS A 15 12.15 -0.31 -4.06
CA LYS A 15 12.50 -1.58 -3.41
C LYS A 15 11.51 -1.95 -2.31
N ASP A 16 10.95 -0.95 -1.66
CA ASP A 16 10.12 -1.09 -0.48
C ASP A 16 8.69 -1.47 -0.81
N GLU A 17 8.05 -0.81 -1.78
CA GLU A 17 6.74 -1.15 -2.31
C GLU A 17 6.71 -2.55 -2.97
N LEU A 18 7.80 -2.97 -3.62
CA LEU A 18 7.96 -4.29 -4.24
C LEU A 18 7.95 -5.37 -3.16
N LEU A 19 8.69 -5.15 -2.07
CA LEU A 19 8.72 -6.05 -0.92
C LEU A 19 7.39 -6.05 -0.18
N ALA A 20 6.76 -4.88 -0.02
CA ALA A 20 5.43 -4.75 0.59
C ALA A 20 4.37 -5.53 -0.20
N CYS A 21 4.31 -5.34 -1.53
CA CYS A 21 3.41 -6.06 -2.41
C CYS A 21 3.70 -7.57 -2.41
N SER A 22 4.98 -7.96 -2.39
CA SER A 22 5.37 -9.38 -2.33
C SER A 22 4.88 -10.05 -1.05
N LEU A 23 4.98 -9.37 0.09
CA LEU A 23 4.51 -9.86 1.38
C LEU A 23 2.98 -10.01 1.39
N LEU A 24 2.25 -8.97 0.98
CA LEU A 24 0.79 -9.00 0.88
C LEU A 24 0.32 -10.10 -0.09
N ALA A 25 0.99 -10.27 -1.23
CA ALA A 25 0.67 -11.32 -2.20
C ALA A 25 0.89 -12.72 -1.62
N ALA A 26 1.95 -12.92 -0.81
CA ALA A 26 2.21 -14.18 -0.14
C ALA A 26 1.13 -14.54 0.90
N VAL A 27 0.61 -13.53 1.63
CA VAL A 27 -0.43 -13.71 2.65
C VAL A 27 -1.81 -13.91 2.03
N HIS A 28 -2.19 -13.03 1.09
CA HIS A 28 -3.57 -12.92 0.60
C HIS A 28 -3.84 -13.62 -0.72
N ARG A 29 -2.80 -13.89 -1.53
CA ARG A 29 -2.91 -14.57 -2.84
C ARG A 29 -3.88 -13.89 -3.81
N VAL A 30 -3.83 -12.57 -3.89
CA VAL A 30 -4.67 -11.71 -4.74
C VAL A 30 -3.86 -11.09 -5.89
N PRO A 31 -4.50 -10.65 -6.99
CA PRO A 31 -3.81 -9.94 -8.06
C PRO A 31 -3.17 -8.63 -7.59
N ILE A 32 -2.19 -8.16 -8.38
CA ILE A 32 -1.56 -6.85 -8.23
C ILE A 32 -1.87 -6.02 -9.48
N GLU A 33 -2.43 -4.84 -9.30
CA GLU A 33 -2.61 -3.82 -10.35
C GLU A 33 -1.66 -2.64 -10.15
N ARG A 34 -1.24 -2.04 -11.27
CA ARG A 34 -0.33 -0.89 -11.29
C ARG A 34 -0.99 0.28 -11.99
N ARG A 35 -1.53 1.22 -11.21
CA ARG A 35 -2.24 2.43 -11.67
C ARG A 35 -2.39 3.40 -10.52
N GLU A 36 -2.74 4.65 -10.81
CA GLU A 36 -3.15 5.58 -9.76
C GLU A 36 -4.47 5.11 -9.13
N PRO A 37 -4.62 5.21 -7.79
CA PRO A 37 -5.87 4.92 -7.12
C PRO A 37 -6.90 6.01 -7.38
N THR A 38 -8.16 5.60 -7.37
CA THR A 38 -9.33 6.49 -7.28
C THR A 38 -9.75 6.63 -5.81
N GLU A 39 -10.62 7.59 -5.52
CA GLU A 39 -11.24 7.72 -4.19
C GLU A 39 -12.00 6.44 -3.79
N ALA A 40 -12.59 5.74 -4.76
CA ALA A 40 -13.28 4.47 -4.52
C ALA A 40 -12.30 3.36 -4.11
N ASP A 41 -11.09 3.33 -4.68
CA ASP A 41 -10.05 2.37 -4.28
C ASP A 41 -9.61 2.61 -2.83
N LEU A 42 -9.38 3.88 -2.45
CA LEU A 42 -8.99 4.26 -1.08
C LEU A 42 -10.09 4.01 -0.03
N ALA A 43 -11.35 4.02 -0.45
CA ALA A 43 -12.49 3.79 0.42
C ALA A 43 -12.85 2.30 0.58
N ASP A 44 -12.35 1.41 -0.30
CA ASP A 44 -12.65 -0.01 -0.28
C ASP A 44 -11.66 -0.79 0.59
N PRO A 45 -12.05 -1.26 1.80
CA PRO A 45 -11.14 -1.98 2.69
C PRO A 45 -10.75 -3.37 2.17
N THR A 46 -11.25 -3.81 1.02
CA THR A 46 -10.81 -5.05 0.35
C THR A 46 -9.65 -4.82 -0.62
N ILE A 47 -9.28 -3.57 -0.89
CA ILE A 47 -8.15 -3.20 -1.76
C ILE A 47 -7.02 -2.71 -0.85
N ALA A 48 -5.83 -3.32 -0.97
CA ALA A 48 -4.64 -2.76 -0.35
C ALA A 48 -3.99 -1.77 -1.31
N VAL A 49 -3.95 -0.48 -0.94
CA VAL A 49 -3.29 0.57 -1.72
C VAL A 49 -1.91 0.84 -1.12
N VAL A 50 -0.86 0.65 -1.91
CA VAL A 50 0.54 0.60 -1.44
C VAL A 50 1.39 1.63 -2.18
N ASP A 51 2.14 2.43 -1.42
CA ASP A 51 3.08 3.45 -1.93
C ASP A 51 2.45 4.49 -2.88
N VAL A 52 1.15 4.73 -2.72
CA VAL A 52 0.37 5.68 -3.52
C VAL A 52 -0.92 6.05 -2.78
N GLY A 53 -1.56 7.16 -3.15
CA GLY A 53 -2.87 7.57 -2.64
C GLY A 53 -2.86 8.65 -1.56
N GLY A 54 -1.70 9.01 -1.03
CA GLY A 54 -1.48 10.15 -0.14
C GLY A 54 -1.94 9.94 1.31
N GLU A 55 -2.26 8.72 1.72
CA GLU A 55 -2.67 8.43 3.11
C GLU A 55 -2.16 7.11 3.66
N HIS A 56 -1.88 7.11 4.96
CA HIS A 56 -1.73 5.90 5.75
C HIS A 56 -2.99 5.71 6.60
N ALA A 57 -3.82 4.74 6.21
CA ALA A 57 -5.06 4.36 6.88
C ALA A 57 -5.12 2.82 6.95
N PRO A 58 -4.42 2.20 7.92
CA PRO A 58 -4.29 0.74 7.99
C PRO A 58 -5.63 0.03 8.19
N GLU A 59 -6.64 0.69 8.77
CA GLU A 59 -8.01 0.16 8.88
C GLU A 59 -8.73 0.01 7.54
N ARG A 60 -8.25 0.71 6.49
CA ARG A 60 -8.70 0.60 5.10
C ARG A 60 -7.67 -0.04 4.18
N ASN A 61 -6.55 -0.55 4.72
CA ASN A 61 -5.42 -1.09 3.95
C ASN A 61 -4.72 -0.07 3.02
N ASN A 62 -4.66 1.20 3.42
CA ASN A 62 -3.89 2.23 2.70
C ASN A 62 -2.52 2.44 3.37
N PHE A 63 -1.46 2.22 2.60
CA PHE A 63 -0.06 2.18 3.05
C PHE A 63 0.80 3.13 2.22
N ASP A 64 0.50 4.42 2.28
CA ASP A 64 1.35 5.47 1.71
C ASP A 64 2.15 6.18 2.81
N HIS A 65 3.36 6.61 2.49
CA HIS A 65 4.23 7.40 3.37
C HIS A 65 4.56 8.81 2.82
N HIS A 66 4.11 9.17 1.61
CA HIS A 66 4.44 10.45 0.98
C HIS A 66 3.91 11.68 1.75
N GLN A 67 2.86 11.51 2.56
CA GLN A 67 2.24 12.58 3.36
C GLN A 67 3.04 12.98 4.60
N TYR A 68 4.03 12.18 5.02
CA TYR A 68 4.79 12.49 6.22
C TYR A 68 5.74 13.67 6.00
N PRO A 69 5.91 14.58 6.99
CA PRO A 69 6.83 15.69 6.88
C PRO A 69 8.29 15.20 6.84
N ALA A 70 9.19 16.00 6.26
CA ALA A 70 10.61 15.64 6.14
C ALA A 70 11.32 15.33 7.47
N ALA A 71 10.81 15.85 8.59
CA ALA A 71 11.34 15.58 9.93
C ALA A 71 10.81 14.29 10.57
N HIS A 72 9.84 13.62 9.94
CA HIS A 72 9.30 12.35 10.42
C HIS A 72 10.40 11.27 10.38
N PRO A 73 10.46 10.36 11.37
CA PRO A 73 11.33 9.19 11.30
C PRO A 73 11.15 8.45 9.96
N PRO A 74 12.23 7.96 9.32
CA PRO A 74 12.11 7.26 8.06
C PRO A 74 11.15 6.08 8.15
N VAL A 75 10.14 6.08 7.28
CA VAL A 75 9.19 4.99 7.09
C VAL A 75 9.06 4.73 5.60
N SER A 76 8.68 3.51 5.27
CA SER A 76 8.52 3.03 3.89
C SER A 76 7.24 2.22 3.77
N ALA A 77 6.77 1.98 2.55
CA ALA A 77 5.57 1.16 2.32
C ALA A 77 5.67 -0.22 3.02
N LEU A 78 6.85 -0.85 2.98
CA LEU A 78 7.12 -2.11 3.68
C LEU A 78 6.97 -1.98 5.20
N SER A 79 7.47 -0.89 5.78
CA SER A 79 7.40 -0.68 7.24
C SER A 79 5.95 -0.51 7.69
N LEU A 80 5.14 0.22 6.91
CA LEU A 80 3.72 0.43 7.21
C LEU A 80 2.92 -0.88 7.11
N VAL A 81 3.18 -1.69 6.08
CA VAL A 81 2.55 -3.02 5.95
C VAL A 81 2.94 -3.94 7.11
N LEU A 82 4.22 -3.98 7.50
CA LEU A 82 4.69 -4.83 8.62
C LEU A 82 4.13 -4.41 9.98
N GLN A 83 3.77 -3.14 10.17
CA GLN A 83 3.12 -2.67 11.40
C GLN A 83 1.66 -3.12 11.49
N HIS A 84 1.03 -3.44 10.35
CA HIS A 84 -0.37 -3.83 10.27
C HIS A 84 -0.58 -5.36 10.36
N LEU A 85 0.36 -6.15 9.83
CA LEU A 85 0.33 -7.62 9.87
C LEU A 85 0.62 -8.18 11.27
#